data_AF-I0EQI7-F1
#
_entry.id   AF-I0EQI7-F1
#
_cell.length_a   1.000
_cell.length_b   1.000
_cell.length_c   1.000
_cell.angle_alpha   90.00
_cell.angle_beta   90.00
_cell.angle_gamma   90.00
#
_symmetry.space_group_name_H-M   'P 1'
#
loop_
_entity.id
_entity.type
_entity.pdbx_description
1 polymer ?
#
loop_
_entity_poly.entity_id
_entity_poly.type
_entity_poly.pdbx_seq_one_letter_code
_entity_poly.pdbx_strand_id
1 'polypeptide(L)'
;MKRLVCGFACILMLQIAWGRALPKWVRNCSQKIQVEEAQIKKGKILACGVSEALSSDMDYSLSLAKHNALEKIMNALNSDRLEIKASKIKATFIGASQVYVLVEVTQLN
;
A
#
# COMPACT_ATOMS: atom_id res chain seq x y z
N MET A 1 22.70 -42.64 16.33
CA MET A 1 21.37 -42.00 16.18
C MET A 1 21.27 -40.55 16.73
N LYS A 2 22.35 -39.87 17.15
CA LYS A 2 22.29 -38.47 17.62
C LYS A 2 22.55 -37.40 16.54
N ARG A 3 23.20 -37.77 15.43
CA ARG A 3 23.58 -36.83 14.34
C ARG A 3 22.42 -36.51 13.39
N LEU A 4 21.46 -37.42 13.21
CA LEU A 4 20.31 -37.22 12.32
C LEU A 4 19.25 -36.27 12.91
N VAL A 5 19.12 -36.24 14.25
CA VAL A 5 18.17 -35.36 14.96
C VAL A 5 18.59 -33.89 14.88
N CYS A 6 19.89 -33.62 14.93
CA CYS A 6 20.43 -32.27 14.88
C CYS A 6 20.29 -31.64 13.47
N GLY A 7 20.48 -32.45 12.42
CA GLY A 7 20.29 -32.00 11.03
C GLY A 7 18.84 -31.65 10.71
N PHE A 8 17.87 -32.42 11.21
CA PHE A 8 16.45 -32.13 11.01
C PHE A 8 15.99 -30.85 11.72
N ALA A 9 16.51 -30.57 12.92
CA ALA A 9 16.21 -29.34 13.65
C ALA A 9 16.74 -28.08 12.95
N CYS A 10 17.93 -28.16 12.34
CA CYS A 10 18.49 -27.03 11.58
C CYS A 10 17.69 -26.72 10.31
N ILE A 11 17.17 -27.72 9.61
CA ILE A 11 16.37 -27.53 8.38
C ILE A 11 15.00 -26.93 8.69
N LEU A 12 14.39 -27.30 9.83
CA LEU A 12 13.12 -26.72 10.29
C LEU A 12 13.23 -25.23 10.66
N MET A 13 14.38 -24.79 11.21
CA MET A 13 14.60 -23.39 11.58
C MET A 13 14.91 -22.48 10.38
N LEU A 14 15.43 -23.02 9.28
CA LEU A 14 15.74 -22.27 8.05
C LEU A 14 14.50 -21.85 7.24
N GLN A 15 13.36 -22.51 7.45
CA GLN A 15 12.10 -22.20 6.76
C GLN A 15 11.36 -20.98 7.33
N ILE A 16 11.75 -20.49 8.51
CA ILE A 16 11.02 -19.41 9.23
C ILE A 16 11.48 -18.01 8.77
N ALA A 17 12.61 -17.90 8.06
CA ALA A 17 13.22 -16.61 7.72
C ALA A 17 12.63 -15.92 6.47
N TRP A 18 11.63 -16.51 5.80
CA TRP A 18 11.05 -15.96 4.56
C TRP A 18 9.76 -15.16 4.82
N GLY A 19 9.73 -14.36 5.89
CA GLY A 19 8.77 -13.28 5.99
C GLY A 19 9.16 -12.19 4.99
N ARG A 20 8.53 -12.13 3.81
CA ARG A 20 8.73 -11.02 2.87
C ARG A 20 8.37 -9.72 3.57
N ALA A 21 9.40 -8.97 3.98
CA ALA A 21 9.20 -7.72 4.69
C ALA A 21 8.42 -6.75 3.80
N LEU A 22 7.27 -6.28 4.28
CA LEU A 22 6.44 -5.33 3.54
C LEU A 22 7.26 -4.06 3.23
N PRO A 23 7.10 -3.48 2.02
CA PRO A 23 7.67 -2.18 1.72
C PRO A 23 7.30 -1.16 2.79
N LYS A 24 8.21 -0.23 3.11
CA LYS A 24 7.99 0.78 4.16
C LYS A 24 6.69 1.58 3.93
N TRP A 25 6.40 1.93 2.69
CA TRP A 25 5.18 2.67 2.33
C TRP A 25 3.90 1.85 2.53
N VAL A 26 3.95 0.52 2.34
CA VAL A 26 2.81 -0.38 2.58
C VAL A 26 2.53 -0.48 4.08
N ARG A 27 3.57 -0.59 4.90
CA ARG A 27 3.42 -0.57 6.38
C ARG A 27 2.75 0.71 6.88
N ASN A 28 3.09 1.84 6.26
CA ASN A 28 2.52 3.13 6.61
C ASN A 28 1.10 3.34 6.03
N CYS A 29 0.70 2.55 5.02
CA CYS A 29 -0.64 2.63 4.40
C CYS A 29 -1.78 2.24 5.36
N SER A 30 -1.48 1.29 6.26
CA SER A 30 -2.36 0.84 7.34
C SER A 30 -2.44 1.80 8.53
N GLN A 31 -1.49 2.73 8.66
CA GLN A 31 -1.56 3.78 9.68
C GLN A 31 -2.44 4.93 9.15
N LYS A 32 -3.35 5.43 10.02
CA LYS A 32 -4.28 6.52 9.70
C LYS A 32 -3.52 7.68 9.03
N ILE A 33 -3.98 8.02 7.82
CA ILE A 33 -3.73 9.22 7.02
C ILE A 33 -2.54 10.05 7.49
N GLN A 34 -1.34 9.73 6.99
CA GLN A 34 -0.26 10.72 6.94
C GLN A 34 -0.38 11.51 5.64
N VAL A 35 -1.44 12.31 5.52
CA VAL A 35 -1.35 13.46 4.62
C VAL A 35 -0.46 14.43 5.38
N GLU A 36 0.85 14.32 5.18
CA GLU A 36 1.79 15.26 5.75
C GLU A 36 1.39 16.65 5.24
N GLU A 37 1.13 17.60 6.14
CA GLU A 37 0.84 19.00 5.77
C GLU A 37 1.92 19.59 4.84
N ALA A 38 3.15 19.08 4.94
CA ALA A 38 4.27 19.41 4.06
C ALA A 38 4.03 19.03 2.59
N GLN A 39 3.24 17.99 2.32
CA GLN A 39 2.88 17.53 0.97
C GLN A 39 1.80 18.41 0.34
N ILE A 40 0.79 18.83 1.14
CA ILE A 40 -0.21 19.80 0.71
C ILE A 40 0.47 21.13 0.31
N LYS A 41 1.42 21.63 1.12
CA LYS A 41 2.15 22.88 0.83
C LYS A 41 2.99 22.86 -0.46
N LYS A 42 3.34 21.67 -0.99
CA LYS A 42 4.08 21.51 -2.26
C LYS A 42 3.17 21.23 -3.46
N GLY A 43 1.85 21.26 -3.28
CA GLY A 43 0.86 20.95 -4.32
C GLY A 43 0.89 19.50 -4.80
N LYS A 44 1.58 18.60 -4.07
CA LYS A 44 1.70 17.18 -4.39
C LYS A 44 1.34 16.34 -3.18
N ILE A 45 0.26 15.57 -3.30
CA ILE A 45 -0.32 14.81 -2.20
C ILE A 45 -0.13 13.32 -2.51
N LEU A 46 0.50 12.59 -1.60
CA LEU A 46 0.59 11.13 -1.69
C LEU A 46 -0.47 10.49 -0.81
N ALA A 47 -1.17 9.49 -1.35
CA ALA A 47 -2.06 8.66 -0.58
C ALA A 47 -1.95 7.20 -0.98
N CYS A 48 -2.19 6.33 -0.01
CA CYS A 48 -2.23 4.90 -0.23
C CYS A 48 -3.62 4.34 0.03
N GLY A 49 -4.10 3.53 -0.89
CA GLY A 49 -5.33 2.78 -0.78
C GLY A 49 -5.07 1.29 -0.77
N VAL A 50 -5.99 0.55 -0.16
CA VAL A 50 -5.92 -0.90 0.01
C VAL A 50 -7.23 -1.53 -0.43
N SER A 51 -7.16 -2.71 -1.01
CA SER A 51 -8.32 -3.56 -1.33
C SER A 51 -7.97 -5.02 -1.11
N GLU A 52 -8.98 -5.89 -1.10
CA GLU A 52 -8.79 -7.34 -1.10
C GLU A 52 -8.18 -7.80 -2.43
N ALA A 53 -7.28 -8.78 -2.38
CA ALA A 53 -6.70 -9.41 -3.56
C ALA A 53 -7.65 -10.49 -4.09
N LEU A 54 -8.44 -10.16 -5.11
CA LEU A 54 -9.28 -11.13 -5.81
C LEU A 54 -8.45 -11.78 -6.92
N SER A 55 -8.17 -13.08 -6.77
CA SER A 55 -7.41 -13.84 -7.77
C SER A 55 -8.11 -13.93 -9.11
N SER A 56 -9.45 -13.86 -9.13
CA SER A 56 -10.26 -13.87 -10.34
C SER A 56 -10.29 -12.53 -11.08
N ASP A 57 -9.97 -11.42 -10.40
CA ASP A 57 -10.03 -10.07 -10.99
C ASP A 57 -9.07 -9.09 -10.26
N MET A 58 -7.79 -9.20 -10.60
CA MET A 58 -6.75 -8.34 -10.03
C MET A 58 -6.86 -6.89 -10.48
N ASP A 59 -7.38 -6.66 -11.69
CA ASP A 59 -7.55 -5.31 -12.24
C ASP A 59 -8.63 -4.55 -11.48
N TYR A 60 -9.72 -5.24 -11.10
CA TYR A 60 -10.70 -4.69 -10.18
C TYR A 60 -10.10 -4.39 -8.81
N SER A 61 -9.34 -5.31 -8.21
CA SER A 61 -8.66 -5.08 -6.93
C SER A 61 -7.76 -3.84 -6.99
N LEU A 62 -6.93 -3.70 -8.04
CA LEU A 62 -6.05 -2.54 -8.23
C LEU A 62 -6.85 -1.24 -8.41
N SER A 63 -7.94 -1.29 -9.17
CA SER A 63 -8.82 -0.14 -9.41
C SER A 63 -9.53 0.31 -8.13
N LEU A 64 -10.01 -0.63 -7.32
CA LEU A 64 -10.62 -0.34 -6.03
C LEU A 64 -9.61 0.21 -5.03
N ALA A 65 -8.39 -0.36 -4.97
CA ALA A 65 -7.33 0.19 -4.14
C ALA A 65 -6.96 1.62 -4.56
N LYS A 66 -6.90 1.92 -5.87
CA LYS A 66 -6.72 3.29 -6.36
C LYS A 66 -7.86 4.21 -5.94
N HIS A 67 -9.11 3.76 -6.07
CA HIS A 67 -10.28 4.53 -5.65
C HIS A 67 -10.22 4.88 -4.15
N ASN A 68 -9.93 3.89 -3.30
CA ASN A 68 -9.78 4.08 -1.86
C ASN A 68 -8.64 5.06 -1.51
N ALA A 69 -7.58 5.13 -2.32
CA ALA A 69 -6.51 6.11 -2.14
C ALA A 69 -7.00 7.53 -2.43
N LEU A 70 -7.80 7.72 -3.48
CA LEU A 70 -8.36 9.02 -3.88
C LEU A 70 -9.43 9.49 -2.91
N GLU A 71 -10.30 8.59 -2.45
CA GLU A 71 -11.32 8.90 -1.43
C GLU A 71 -10.68 9.44 -0.14
N LYS A 72 -9.57 8.83 0.31
CA LYS A 72 -8.80 9.35 1.46
C LYS A 72 -8.29 10.78 1.25
N ILE A 73 -7.89 11.13 0.03
CA ILE A 73 -7.45 12.49 -0.31
C ILE A 73 -8.62 13.46 -0.22
N MET A 74 -9.77 13.11 -0.80
CA MET A 74 -10.98 13.94 -0.76
C MET A 74 -11.44 14.18 0.69
N ASN A 75 -11.47 13.12 1.50
CA ASN A 75 -11.84 13.19 2.90
C ASN A 75 -10.86 14.02 3.74
N ALA A 76 -9.54 13.91 3.48
CA ALA A 76 -8.53 14.64 4.24
C ALA A 76 -8.58 16.16 3.97
N LEU A 77 -9.04 16.56 2.79
CA LEU A 77 -9.02 17.95 2.36
C LEU A 77 -10.37 18.66 2.52
N ASN A 78 -11.40 17.96 3.00
CA ASN A 78 -12.75 18.50 3.28
C ASN A 78 -13.29 19.40 2.15
N SER A 79 -12.97 19.08 0.89
CA SER A 79 -13.23 19.97 -0.22
C SER A 79 -14.08 19.27 -1.28
N ASP A 80 -15.32 19.73 -1.41
CA ASP A 80 -16.21 19.43 -2.54
C ASP A 80 -15.67 19.98 -3.88
N ARG A 81 -14.52 20.67 -3.86
CA ARG A 81 -13.94 21.42 -5.00
C ARG A 81 -12.50 21.04 -5.34
N LEU A 82 -12.05 19.86 -4.92
CA LEU A 82 -10.75 19.36 -5.36
C LEU A 82 -10.76 18.99 -6.84
N GLU A 83 -10.32 19.92 -7.67
CA GLU A 83 -9.94 19.63 -9.04
C GLU A 83 -8.61 18.87 -9.02
N ILE A 84 -8.70 17.53 -8.99
CA ILE A 84 -7.57 16.64 -9.18
C ILE A 84 -7.10 16.78 -10.63
N LYS A 85 -6.08 17.60 -10.87
CA LYS A 85 -5.55 17.85 -12.22
C LYS A 85 -4.96 16.57 -12.84
N ALA A 86 -4.27 15.78 -12.02
CA ALA A 86 -3.66 14.54 -12.42
C ALA A 86 -3.50 13.63 -11.20
N SER A 87 -3.87 12.36 -11.37
CA SER A 87 -3.52 11.28 -10.45
C SER A 87 -2.55 10.32 -11.14
N LYS A 88 -1.41 10.06 -10.51
CA LYS A 88 -0.39 9.12 -11.02
C LYS A 88 -0.17 8.01 -10.01
N ILE A 89 -0.26 6.76 -10.47
CA ILE A 89 0.17 5.61 -9.67
C ILE A 89 1.70 5.64 -9.58
N LYS A 90 2.24 5.70 -8.35
CA LYS A 90 3.70 5.66 -8.12
C LYS A 90 4.20 4.25 -7.87
N ALA A 91 3.41 3.44 -7.17
CA ALA A 91 3.77 2.09 -6.81
C ALA A 91 2.52 1.23 -6.57
N THR A 92 2.66 -0.06 -6.84
CA THR A 92 1.69 -1.09 -6.49
C THR A 92 2.39 -2.18 -5.69
N PHE A 93 1.67 -2.79 -4.76
CA PHE A 93 2.15 -3.98 -4.05
C PHE A 93 1.01 -4.98 -3.94
N ILE A 94 1.25 -6.19 -4.43
CA ILE A 94 0.29 -7.29 -4.39
C ILE A 94 0.75 -8.24 -3.29
N GLY A 95 0.02 -8.24 -2.18
CA GLY A 95 0.16 -9.19 -1.09
C GLY A 95 -0.67 -10.44 -1.33
N ALA A 96 -0.62 -11.38 -0.37
CA ALA A 96 -1.35 -12.64 -0.47
C ALA A 96 -2.88 -12.47 -0.39
N SER A 97 -3.35 -11.51 0.41
CA SER A 97 -4.78 -11.24 0.63
C SER A 97 -5.19 -9.80 0.33
N GLN A 98 -4.23 -8.91 0.12
CA GLN A 98 -4.48 -7.48 -0.07
C GLN A 98 -3.61 -6.90 -1.17
N VAL A 99 -4.16 -5.90 -1.85
CA VAL A 99 -3.46 -5.10 -2.85
C VAL A 99 -3.38 -3.67 -2.35
N TYR A 100 -2.23 -3.04 -2.57
CA TYR A 100 -1.95 -1.67 -2.15
C TYR A 100 -1.54 -0.83 -3.36
N VAL A 101 -2.07 0.38 -3.44
CA VAL A 101 -1.76 1.33 -4.51
C VAL A 101 -1.37 2.67 -3.88
N LEU A 102 -0.20 3.18 -4.25
CA LEU A 102 0.28 4.50 -3.89
C LEU A 102 0.01 5.47 -5.05
N VAL A 103 -0.77 6.52 -4.79
CA VAL A 103 -1.17 7.54 -5.77
C VAL A 103 -0.56 8.88 -5.37
N GLU A 104 -0.04 9.60 -6.37
CA GLU A 104 0.33 11.01 -6.29
C GLU A 104 -0.73 11.84 -7.01
N VAL A 105 -1.28 12.83 -6.30
CA VAL A 105 -2.20 13.81 -6.85
C VAL A 105 -1.52 15.18 -6.86
N THR A 106 -1.65 15.89 -7.98
CA THR A 106 -1.24 17.30 -8.07
C THR A 106 -2.47 18.19 -7.93
N GLN A 107 -2.46 19.08 -6.94
CA GLN A 107 -3.53 20.06 -6.70
C GLN A 107 -3.28 21.33 -7.52
N LEU A 108 -4.33 21.87 -8.15
CA LEU A 108 -4.34 23.25 -8.65
C LEU A 108 -4.76 24.18 -7.51
N ASN A 109 -3.98 25.23 -7.31
CA ASN A 109 -4.31 26.35 -6.42
C ASN A 109 -5.44 27.18 -7.03
#